data_AF-A0A9W2W5U9-F1
#
_entry.id   AF-A0A9W2W5U9-F1
#
_cell.length_a   1.000
_cell.length_b   1.000
_cell.length_c   1.000
_cell.angle_alpha   90.00
_cell.angle_beta   90.00
_cell.angle_gamma   90.00
#
_symmetry.space_group_name_H-M   'P 1'
#
loop_
_entity.id
_entity.type
_entity.pdbx_description
1 polymer ?
#
loop_
_entity_poly.entity_id
_entity_poly.type
_entity_poly.pdbx_seq_one_letter_code
_entity_poly.pdbx_strand_id
1 'polypeptide(L)'
;MRSLATRRKIEAGNKYWVAEVGEILSRYPRDIYSSFGFPGRVRNIDTAIHEEETAKMYFFVPSEYWRYDENTQSMDAGYPKEIIHDFSGIGKKVDALFQDRGFFYFFHGKGQYKSDPKTKQILAS
;
A
#
# COMPACT_ATOMS: atom_id res chain seq x y z
N MET A 1 -0.22 30.16 8.25
CA MET A 1 -0.72 28.77 8.41
C MET A 1 -0.72 28.13 7.04
N ARG A 2 0.15 27.14 6.77
CA ARG A 2 0.08 26.38 5.52
C ARG A 2 -0.95 25.27 5.73
N SER A 3 -2.05 25.32 5.00
CA SER A 3 -2.86 24.13 4.76
C SER A 3 -1.96 23.14 4.03
N LEU A 4 -1.66 22.00 4.66
CA LEU A 4 -1.08 20.87 3.95
C LEU A 4 -2.23 20.28 3.14
N ALA A 5 -2.26 20.56 1.85
CA ALA A 5 -3.18 19.85 0.98
C ALA A 5 -2.83 18.35 1.05
N THR A 6 -3.79 17.54 1.51
CA THR A 6 -3.59 16.08 1.60
C THR A 6 -3.46 15.52 0.20
N ARG A 7 -2.31 14.93 -0.11
CA ARG A 7 -2.09 14.19 -1.36
C ARG A 7 -2.68 12.79 -1.23
N ARG A 8 -3.44 12.37 -2.24
CA ARG A 8 -4.00 11.01 -2.31
C ARG A 8 -3.41 10.30 -3.51
N LYS A 9 -2.97 9.06 -3.31
CA LYS A 9 -2.52 8.18 -4.38
C LYS A 9 -3.65 7.25 -4.79
N ILE A 10 -3.78 7.02 -6.09
CA ILE A 10 -4.79 6.14 -6.67
C ILE A 10 -4.07 5.19 -7.62
N GLU A 11 -4.25 3.89 -7.43
CA GLU A 11 -3.63 2.84 -8.25
C GLU A 11 -4.66 2.18 -9.18
N ALA A 12 -4.28 1.95 -10.44
CA ALA A 12 -5.05 1.10 -11.36
C ALA A 12 -4.11 0.41 -12.35
N GLY A 13 -4.07 -0.92 -12.33
CA GLY A 13 -3.13 -1.67 -13.17
C GLY A 13 -1.69 -1.42 -12.75
N ASN A 14 -0.86 -1.09 -13.74
CA ASN A 14 0.56 -0.76 -13.55
C ASN A 14 0.82 0.76 -13.50
N LYS A 15 -0.23 1.56 -13.28
CA LYS A 15 -0.15 3.02 -13.22
C LYS A 15 -0.74 3.54 -11.91
N TYR A 16 -0.28 4.73 -11.52
CA TYR A 16 -0.86 5.45 -10.40
C TYR A 16 -0.98 6.93 -10.71
N TRP A 17 -1.88 7.59 -9.98
CA TRP A 17 -2.14 9.02 -10.01
C TRP A 17 -1.93 9.60 -8.62
N VAL A 18 -1.59 10.89 -8.56
CA VAL A 18 -1.64 11.67 -7.32
C VAL A 18 -2.62 12.81 -7.51
N ALA A 19 -3.56 12.92 -6.58
CA ALA A 19 -4.52 14.00 -6.50
C ALA A 19 -4.21 14.92 -5.31
N GLU A 20 -4.38 16.22 -5.51
CA GLU A 20 -4.28 17.27 -4.49
C GLU A 20 -5.56 18.11 -4.55
N VAL A 21 -6.29 18.23 -3.43
CA VAL A 21 -7.58 18.97 -3.34
C VAL A 21 -8.58 18.59 -4.45
N GLY A 22 -8.67 17.29 -4.78
CA GLY A 22 -9.60 16.78 -5.80
C GLY A 22 -9.14 16.94 -7.24
N GLU A 23 -7.99 17.57 -7.49
CA GLU A 23 -7.40 17.68 -8.82
C GLU A 23 -6.24 16.70 -9.00
N ILE A 24 -6.19 16.04 -10.15
CA ILE A 24 -5.04 15.19 -10.52
C ILE A 24 -3.85 16.09 -10.86
N LEU A 25 -2.70 15.86 -10.24
CA LEU A 25 -1.51 16.63 -10.50
C LEU A 25 -1.01 16.44 -11.94
N SER A 26 -0.54 17.52 -12.55
CA SER A 26 0.15 17.44 -13.84
C SER A 26 1.37 16.52 -13.71
N ARG A 27 1.59 15.64 -14.70
CA ARG A 27 2.59 14.53 -14.73
C ARG A 27 2.11 13.15 -14.25
N TYR A 28 0.81 12.98 -13.98
CA TYR A 28 0.19 11.67 -13.76
C TYR A 28 -0.76 11.28 -14.92
N PRO A 29 -0.94 9.98 -15.23
CA PRO A 29 -0.40 8.83 -14.51
C PRO A 29 1.09 8.60 -14.74
N ARG A 30 1.73 7.97 -13.75
CA ARG A 30 3.08 7.39 -13.87
C ARG A 30 3.01 5.88 -13.75
N ASP A 31 4.00 5.20 -14.34
CA ASP A 31 4.12 3.75 -14.20
C ASP A 31 4.81 3.36 -12.90
N ILE A 32 4.46 2.20 -12.37
CA ILE A 32 4.98 1.67 -11.10
C ILE A 32 6.43 1.18 -11.20
N TYR A 33 6.92 0.88 -12.41
CA TYR A 33 8.26 0.32 -12.62
C TYR A 33 9.32 1.40 -12.44
N SER A 34 9.18 2.53 -13.14
CA SER A 34 10.10 3.66 -13.04
C SER A 34 9.96 4.43 -11.72
N SER A 35 8.77 4.41 -11.12
CA SER A 35 8.49 5.20 -9.92
C SER A 35 8.83 4.48 -8.62
N PHE A 36 8.64 3.15 -8.55
CA PHE A 36 8.91 2.37 -7.33
C PHE A 36 9.89 1.23 -7.52
N GLY A 37 10.34 0.95 -8.75
CA GLY A 37 11.28 -0.14 -9.03
C GLY A 37 10.63 -1.52 -9.08
N PHE A 38 9.31 -1.61 -9.33
CA PHE A 38 8.67 -2.92 -9.48
C PHE A 38 9.25 -3.72 -10.65
N PRO A 39 9.41 -5.04 -10.52
CA PRO A 39 9.80 -5.90 -11.63
C PRO A 39 8.62 -6.07 -12.61
N GLY A 40 8.91 -6.28 -13.90
CA GLY A 40 7.89 -6.42 -14.96
C GLY A 40 6.92 -7.61 -14.81
N ARG A 41 7.15 -8.51 -13.84
CA ARG A 41 6.20 -9.55 -13.44
C ARG A 41 4.99 -8.99 -12.69
N VAL A 42 5.13 -7.86 -12.01
CA VAL A 42 4.04 -7.20 -11.27
C VAL A 42 3.23 -6.38 -12.26
N ARG A 43 2.06 -6.90 -12.65
CA ARG A 43 1.18 -6.27 -13.64
C ARG A 43 0.08 -5.42 -13.04
N ASN A 44 -0.29 -5.68 -11.79
CA ASN A 44 -1.33 -4.99 -11.07
C ASN A 44 -0.96 -4.85 -9.59
N ILE A 45 -1.37 -3.72 -9.01
CA ILE A 45 -1.43 -3.51 -7.56
C ILE A 45 -2.90 -3.61 -7.17
N ASP A 46 -3.24 -4.51 -6.25
CA ASP A 46 -4.62 -4.69 -5.79
C ASP A 46 -5.03 -3.57 -4.84
N THR A 47 -4.15 -3.18 -3.92
CA THR A 47 -4.33 -2.01 -3.05
C THR A 47 -2.98 -1.50 -2.54
N ALA A 48 -2.92 -0.23 -2.14
CA ALA A 48 -1.75 0.34 -1.50
C ALA A 48 -2.13 1.21 -0.30
N ILE A 49 -1.19 1.42 0.61
CA ILE A 49 -1.37 2.38 1.71
C ILE A 49 -0.06 3.06 2.06
N HIS A 50 -0.15 4.34 2.44
CA HIS A 50 0.95 5.09 3.04
C HIS A 50 0.80 5.05 4.57
N GLU A 51 1.81 4.52 5.25
CA GLU A 51 1.92 4.57 6.71
C GLU A 51 2.58 5.88 7.14
N GLU A 52 1.76 6.83 7.57
CA GLU A 52 2.18 8.20 7.89
C GLU A 52 3.32 8.29 8.93
N GLU A 53 3.37 7.39 9.92
CA GLU A 53 4.38 7.45 11.00
C GLU A 53 5.80 7.09 10.53
N THR A 54 5.92 6.21 9.54
CA THR A 54 7.19 5.64 9.11
C THR A 54 7.58 6.06 7.70
N ALA A 55 6.68 6.77 7.00
CA ALA A 55 6.77 7.08 5.58
C ALA A 55 7.03 5.83 4.72
N LYS A 56 6.42 4.70 5.12
CA LYS A 56 6.46 3.45 4.36
C LYS A 56 5.20 3.31 3.54
N MET A 57 5.35 2.99 2.26
CA MET A 57 4.24 2.57 1.42
C MET A 57 4.19 1.05 1.35
N TYR A 58 3.01 0.48 1.61
CA TYR A 58 2.75 -0.93 1.45
C TYR A 58 1.92 -1.13 0.18
N PHE A 59 2.41 -1.95 -0.74
CA PHE A 59 1.71 -2.30 -1.97
C PHE A 59 1.36 -3.77 -1.94
N PHE A 60 0.07 -4.08 -1.99
CA PHE A 60 -0.44 -5.44 -2.02
C PHE A 60 -0.70 -5.85 -3.46
N VAL A 61 -0.10 -6.97 -3.84
CA VAL A 61 -0.33 -7.68 -5.09
C VAL A 61 -0.91 -9.06 -4.72
N PRO A 62 -1.49 -9.84 -5.65
CA PRO A 62 -2.42 -10.92 -5.29
C PRO A 62 -2.02 -11.88 -4.17
N SER A 63 -0.75 -12.29 -4.03
CA SER A 63 -0.28 -13.18 -2.95
C SER A 63 0.90 -12.64 -2.15
N GLU A 64 1.39 -11.47 -2.53
CA GLU A 64 2.61 -10.87 -1.99
C GLU A 64 2.35 -9.40 -1.67
N TYR A 65 3.17 -8.83 -0.82
CA TYR A 65 3.18 -7.40 -0.64
C TYR A 65 4.61 -6.88 -0.65
N TRP A 66 4.73 -5.62 -1.04
CA TRP A 66 5.99 -4.90 -1.17
C TRP A 66 5.95 -3.73 -0.19
N ARG A 67 7.12 -3.38 0.36
CA ARG A 67 7.26 -2.20 1.21
C ARG A 67 8.30 -1.27 0.61
N TYR A 68 7.88 -0.06 0.30
CA TYR A 68 8.71 0.99 -0.26
C TYR A 68 8.94 2.06 0.80
N ASP A 69 10.17 2.53 0.90
CA ASP A 69 10.56 3.62 1.80
C ASP A 69 10.60 4.92 1.02
N GLU A 70 9.73 5.86 1.37
CA GLU A 70 9.68 7.16 0.69
C GLU A 70 10.89 8.05 1.03
N ASN A 71 11.55 7.82 2.18
CA ASN A 71 12.74 8.59 2.57
C ASN A 71 13.95 8.19 1.73
N THR A 72 14.13 6.89 1.47
CA THR A 72 15.24 6.39 0.64
C THR A 72 14.86 6.22 -0.83
N GLN A 73 13.59 6.38 -1.14
CA GLN A 73 13.00 6.20 -2.47
C GLN A 73 13.28 4.82 -3.08
N SER A 74 13.25 3.76 -2.25
CA SER A 74 13.56 2.40 -2.69
C SER A 74 12.72 1.33 -1.98
N MET A 75 12.63 0.14 -2.59
CA MET A 75 12.04 -1.03 -1.93
C MET A 75 12.92 -1.49 -0.76
N ASP A 76 12.31 -1.78 0.37
CA ASP A 76 13.01 -2.33 1.53
C ASP A 76 13.62 -3.70 1.19
N ALA A 77 14.82 -3.96 1.71
CA ALA A 77 15.47 -5.26 1.57
C ALA A 77 14.59 -6.38 2.18
N GLY A 78 14.56 -7.54 1.51
CA GLY A 78 13.74 -8.69 1.93
C GLY A 78 12.28 -8.61 1.51
N TYR A 79 11.92 -7.67 0.62
CA TYR A 79 10.64 -7.64 -0.09
C TYR A 79 10.79 -8.10 -1.55
N PRO A 80 9.75 -8.71 -2.14
CA PRO A 80 8.40 -8.92 -1.59
C PRO A 80 8.34 -10.00 -0.50
N LYS A 81 7.25 -9.99 0.26
CA LYS A 81 6.91 -11.02 1.24
C LYS A 81 5.53 -11.57 0.96
N GLU A 82 5.29 -12.82 1.35
CA GLU A 82 3.98 -13.44 1.21
C GLU A 82 2.99 -12.89 2.24
N ILE A 83 1.78 -12.55 1.79
CA ILE A 83 0.72 -12.03 2.66
C ILE A 83 0.36 -13.06 3.73
N ILE A 84 0.28 -14.34 3.35
CA ILE A 84 -0.11 -15.43 4.27
C ILE A 84 0.83 -15.63 5.45
N HIS A 85 2.11 -15.25 5.30
CA HIS A 85 3.12 -15.44 6.34
C HIS A 85 3.10 -14.29 7.33
N ASP A 86 3.11 -13.05 6.83
CA ASP A 86 3.21 -11.87 7.69
C ASP A 86 1.84 -11.41 8.21
N PHE A 87 0.75 -11.69 7.50
CA PHE A 87 -0.62 -11.30 7.84
C PHE A 87 -1.55 -12.52 7.91
N SER A 88 -1.14 -13.49 8.73
CA SER A 88 -1.87 -14.77 8.86
C SER A 88 -3.33 -14.55 9.29
N GLY A 89 -4.26 -15.20 8.59
CA GLY A 89 -5.70 -15.14 8.86
C GLY A 89 -6.52 -14.31 7.87
N ILE A 90 -5.91 -13.36 7.15
CA ILE A 90 -6.62 -12.59 6.10
C ILE A 90 -6.84 -13.43 4.84
N GLY A 91 -5.94 -14.36 4.55
CA GLY A 91 -5.94 -15.16 3.32
C GLY A 91 -4.80 -14.73 2.39
N LYS A 92 -4.91 -15.08 1.11
CA LYS A 92 -3.84 -14.80 0.12
C LYS A 92 -3.90 -13.38 -0.43
N LYS A 93 -5.09 -12.77 -0.49
CA LYS A 93 -5.34 -11.51 -1.18
C LYS A 93 -5.94 -10.48 -0.22
N VAL A 94 -5.70 -9.21 -0.51
CA VAL A 94 -6.36 -8.06 0.13
C VAL A 94 -7.18 -7.34 -0.93
N ASP A 95 -8.48 -7.18 -0.70
CA ASP A 95 -9.39 -6.49 -1.62
C ASP A 95 -9.44 -4.98 -1.36
N ALA A 96 -9.32 -4.58 -0.09
CA ALA A 96 -9.17 -3.18 0.31
C ALA A 96 -8.38 -3.05 1.60
N LEU A 97 -7.75 -1.90 1.79
CA LEU A 97 -6.95 -1.58 2.97
C LEU A 97 -7.11 -0.10 3.31
N PHE A 98 -7.31 0.21 4.59
CA PHE A 98 -7.16 1.57 5.10
C PHE A 98 -6.50 1.58 6.47
N GLN A 99 -5.99 2.74 6.88
CA GLN A 99 -5.38 2.96 8.17
C GLN A 99 -6.28 3.88 8.99
N ASP A 100 -6.52 3.49 10.24
CA ASP A 100 -7.17 4.33 11.24
C ASP A 100 -6.49 4.15 12.59
N ARG A 101 -6.21 5.27 13.27
CA ARG A 101 -5.55 5.31 14.59
C ARG A 101 -4.31 4.42 14.70
N GLY A 102 -3.49 4.38 13.64
CA GLY A 102 -2.25 3.61 13.59
C GLY A 102 -2.41 2.12 13.28
N PHE A 103 -3.64 1.63 13.05
CA PHE A 103 -3.90 0.23 12.69
C PHE A 103 -4.30 0.08 11.24
N PHE A 104 -3.90 -1.04 10.65
CA PHE A 104 -4.36 -1.46 9.33
C PHE A 104 -5.68 -2.23 9.45
N TYR A 105 -6.63 -1.88 8.61
CA TYR A 105 -7.91 -2.57 8.45
C TYR A 105 -7.97 -3.19 7.06
N PHE A 106 -7.77 -4.50 7.01
CA PHE A 106 -7.78 -5.30 5.81
C PHE A 106 -9.18 -5.82 5.50
N PHE A 107 -9.55 -5.87 4.23
CA PHE A 107 -10.78 -6.48 3.77
C PHE A 107 -10.46 -7.59 2.78
N HIS A 108 -11.06 -8.75 3.00
CA HIS A 108 -11.01 -9.86 2.05
C HIS A 108 -12.36 -10.57 2.00
N GLY A 109 -13.02 -10.56 0.84
CA GLY A 109 -14.39 -11.05 0.68
C GLY A 109 -15.36 -10.34 1.64
N LYS A 110 -15.90 -11.06 2.61
CA LYS A 110 -16.81 -10.52 3.64
C LYS A 110 -16.11 -10.26 4.99
N GLY A 111 -14.84 -10.59 5.11
CA GLY A 111 -14.06 -10.44 6.35
C GLY A 111 -13.42 -9.07 6.46
N GLN A 112 -13.29 -8.57 7.69
CA GLN A 112 -12.54 -7.37 8.03
C GLN A 112 -11.55 -7.70 9.14
N TYR A 113 -10.27 -7.39 8.95
CA TYR A 113 -9.22 -7.78 9.88
C TYR A 113 -8.43 -6.57 10.33
N LYS A 114 -8.32 -6.37 11.65
CA LYS A 114 -7.50 -5.32 12.23
C LYS A 114 -6.10 -5.84 12.50
N SER A 115 -5.07 -5.11 12.09
CA SER A 115 -3.67 -5.46 12.32
C SER A 115 -2.86 -4.27 12.82
N ASP A 116 -1.86 -4.55 13.65
CA ASP A 116 -0.79 -3.61 13.96
C ASP A 116 0.28 -3.66 12.85
N PRO A 117 0.58 -2.57 12.13
CA PRO A 117 1.54 -2.59 11.03
C PRO A 117 2.99 -2.87 11.46
N LYS A 118 3.34 -2.60 12.73
CA LYS A 118 4.69 -2.77 13.28
C LYS A 118 4.95 -4.23 13.61
N THR A 119 3.99 -4.88 14.29
CA THR A 119 4.11 -6.30 14.67
C THR A 119 3.53 -7.25 13.61
N LYS A 120 2.68 -6.73 12.72
CA LYS A 120 1.90 -7.45 11.69
C LYS A 120 0.92 -8.48 12.27
N GLN A 121 0.70 -8.44 13.58
CA GLN A 121 -0.24 -9.31 14.24
C GLN A 121 -1.68 -8.93 13.86
N ILE A 122 -2.53 -9.93 13.61
CA ILE A 122 -3.98 -9.71 13.52
C ILE A 122 -4.56 -9.64 14.93
N LEU A 123 -5.24 -8.53 15.23
CA LEU A 123 -5.78 -8.20 16.54
C LEU A 123 -7.29 -8.48 16.65
N ALA A 124 -8.01 -8.44 15.52
CA ALA A 124 -9.44 -8.74 15.44
C ALA A 124 -9.82 -9.14 14.00
N SER A 125 -10.90 -9.91 13.87
CA SER A 125 -11.48 -10.41 12.60
C SER A 125 -13.00 -10.40 12.62
#